data_AF-A0A084UEE5-F1
#
_entry.id   AF-A0A084UEE5-F1
#
_cell.length_a   1.000
_cell.length_b   1.000
_cell.length_c   1.000
_cell.angle_alpha   90.00
_cell.angle_beta   90.00
_cell.angle_gamma   90.00
#
_symmetry.space_group_name_H-M   'P 1'
#
loop_
_entity.id
_entity.type
_entity.pdbx_description
1 polymer ?
#
loop_
_entity_poly.entity_id
_entity_poly.type
_entity_poly.pdbx_seq_one_letter_code
_entity_poly.pdbx_strand_id
1 'polypeptide(L)'
;MGNTVGKNRNGQRITPMALLRRYYRDRNGVAAIEFAMLAFPFFLLLFAILESCIAFAAQQLIANTTADIARQVRTGQLKLEDVEDGKIQSLICDRISLLVSAGCPGLEVDLRQYSSFEAAAKEKIKWTPNGDLDTTDFDVNPGGPLSPNMLRVFYRWPVVTDIMRKRVSNLPDGKTLLFASNTWRNEPFN
;
A
#
# COMPACT_ATOMS: atom_id res chain seq x y z
N MET A 1 -7.08 -44.87 -27.58
CA MET A 1 -7.57 -43.48 -27.61
C MET A 1 -8.95 -43.46 -28.26
N GLY A 2 -10.02 -43.29 -27.48
CA GLY A 2 -11.41 -43.28 -27.98
C GLY A 2 -11.96 -41.86 -28.01
N ASN A 3 -12.26 -41.33 -29.21
CA ASN A 3 -12.95 -40.05 -29.38
C ASN A 3 -14.46 -40.25 -29.16
N THR A 4 -14.98 -39.68 -28.07
CA THR A 4 -16.42 -39.66 -27.77
C THR A 4 -17.14 -38.69 -28.70
N VAL A 5 -17.87 -39.23 -29.69
CA VAL A 5 -18.70 -38.47 -30.63
C VAL A 5 -20.03 -38.10 -29.97
N GLY A 6 -20.23 -36.82 -29.67
CA GLY A 6 -21.52 -36.29 -29.20
C GLY A 6 -22.59 -36.33 -30.29
N LYS A 7 -23.74 -36.95 -30.00
CA LYS A 7 -24.88 -37.12 -30.93
C LYS A 7 -26.03 -36.20 -30.47
N ASN A 8 -26.66 -35.45 -31.38
CA ASN A 8 -27.80 -34.56 -31.05
C ASN A 8 -29.12 -35.36 -30.94
N ARG A 9 -30.18 -34.73 -30.41
CA ARG A 9 -31.54 -35.28 -30.20
C ARG A 9 -32.18 -35.97 -31.43
N ASN A 10 -31.74 -35.67 -32.65
CA ASN A 10 -32.19 -36.31 -33.91
C ASN A 10 -31.25 -37.41 -34.45
N GLY A 11 -30.28 -37.88 -33.66
CA GLY A 11 -29.43 -39.01 -34.05
C GLY A 11 -28.38 -38.72 -35.13
N GLN A 12 -28.20 -37.46 -35.55
CA GLN A 12 -27.19 -37.09 -36.54
C GLN A 12 -25.81 -36.88 -35.90
N ARG A 13 -24.75 -37.34 -36.59
CA ARG A 13 -23.35 -37.15 -36.19
C ARG A 13 -22.99 -35.67 -36.34
N ILE A 14 -22.72 -34.99 -35.22
CA ILE A 14 -22.27 -33.60 -35.25
C ILE A 14 -20.81 -33.61 -35.69
N THR A 15 -20.53 -33.15 -36.91
CA THR A 15 -19.15 -32.99 -37.38
C THR A 15 -18.56 -31.73 -36.74
N PRO A 16 -17.27 -31.73 -36.35
CA PRO A 16 -16.62 -30.57 -35.74
C PRO A 16 -16.69 -29.32 -36.65
N MET A 17 -16.73 -29.53 -37.96
CA MET A 17 -16.91 -28.49 -38.98
C MET A 17 -18.29 -27.81 -38.92
N ALA A 18 -19.35 -28.53 -38.52
CA ALA A 18 -20.69 -27.97 -38.35
C ALA A 18 -20.82 -27.12 -37.07
N LEU A 19 -20.10 -27.48 -36.00
CA LEU A 19 -20.00 -26.68 -34.78
C LEU A 19 -19.25 -25.37 -35.03
N LEU A 20 -18.11 -25.44 -35.74
CA LEU A 20 -17.32 -24.26 -36.14
C LEU A 20 -18.12 -23.30 -37.01
N ARG A 21 -18.90 -23.81 -37.98
CA ARG A 21 -19.76 -22.99 -38.84
C ARG A 21 -20.92 -22.34 -38.07
N ARG A 22 -21.45 -23.00 -37.03
CA ARG A 22 -22.47 -22.43 -36.15
C ARG A 22 -21.91 -21.34 -35.26
N TYR A 23 -20.69 -21.52 -34.75
CA TYR A 23 -19.96 -20.51 -33.96
C TYR A 23 -19.63 -19.26 -34.80
N TYR A 24 -19.18 -19.44 -36.04
CA TYR A 24 -18.93 -18.33 -36.98
C TYR A 24 -20.20 -17.55 -37.40
N ARG A 25 -21.39 -18.15 -37.26
CA ARG A 25 -22.66 -17.52 -37.64
C ARG A 25 -23.37 -16.85 -36.46
N ASP A 26 -22.80 -16.94 -35.26
CA ASP A 26 -23.40 -16.40 -34.04
C ASP A 26 -23.05 -14.91 -33.87
N ARG A 27 -23.91 -14.03 -34.38
CA ARG A 27 -23.72 -12.57 -34.30
C ARG A 27 -23.76 -12.03 -32.86
N ASN A 28 -24.39 -12.77 -31.94
CA ASN A 28 -24.41 -12.40 -30.53
C ASN A 28 -23.01 -12.54 -29.89
N GLY A 29 -22.20 -13.51 -30.35
CA GLY A 29 -20.81 -13.65 -29.94
C GLY A 29 -19.93 -12.50 -30.44
N VAL A 30 -20.18 -12.02 -31.66
CA VAL A 30 -19.48 -10.86 -32.23
C VAL A 30 -19.81 -9.58 -31.46
N ALA A 31 -21.09 -9.33 -31.17
CA ALA A 31 -21.51 -8.19 -30.37
C ALA A 31 -20.93 -8.22 -28.94
N ALA A 32 -20.81 -9.41 -28.33
CA ALA A 32 -20.16 -9.56 -27.03
C ALA A 32 -18.65 -9.21 -27.08
N ILE A 33 -17.96 -9.56 -28.16
CA ILE A 33 -16.54 -9.21 -28.36
C ILE A 33 -16.36 -7.71 -28.60
N GLU A 34 -17.23 -7.09 -29.40
CA GLU A 34 -17.22 -5.65 -29.64
C GLU A 34 -17.44 -4.86 -28.33
N PHE A 35 -18.39 -5.30 -27.51
CA PHE A 35 -18.61 -4.71 -26.19
C PHE A 35 -17.41 -4.93 -25.26
N ALA A 36 -16.83 -6.13 -25.23
CA ALA A 36 -15.66 -6.42 -24.41
C ALA A 36 -14.45 -5.55 -24.80
N MET A 37 -14.26 -5.28 -26.10
CA MET A 37 -13.18 -4.42 -26.60
C MET A 37 -13.30 -2.97 -26.12
N LEU A 38 -14.53 -2.48 -25.89
CA LEU A 38 -14.78 -1.16 -25.30
C LEU A 38 -14.80 -1.17 -23.76
N ALA A 39 -15.36 -2.22 -23.16
CA ALA A 39 -15.46 -2.36 -21.72
C ALA A 39 -14.09 -2.56 -21.07
N PHE A 40 -13.18 -3.30 -21.71
CA PHE A 40 -11.85 -3.57 -21.19
C PHE A 40 -11.04 -2.30 -20.85
N PRO A 41 -10.80 -1.35 -21.79
CA PRO A 41 -10.08 -0.12 -21.48
C PRO A 41 -10.82 0.76 -20.47
N PHE A 42 -12.16 0.74 -20.46
CA PHE A 42 -12.96 1.47 -19.47
C PHE A 42 -12.73 0.93 -18.04
N PHE A 43 -12.79 -0.39 -17.86
CA PHE A 43 -12.52 -1.00 -16.56
C PHE A 43 -11.07 -0.80 -16.11
N LEU A 44 -10.10 -0.84 -17.03
CA LEU A 44 -8.71 -0.51 -16.69
C LEU A 44 -8.57 0.91 -16.14
N LEU A 45 -9.21 1.90 -16.78
CA LEU A 45 -9.21 3.28 -16.30
C LEU A 45 -9.92 3.40 -14.94
N LEU A 46 -11.06 2.73 -14.78
CA LEU A 46 -11.81 2.71 -13.52
C LEU A 46 -10.99 2.12 -12.37
N PHE A 47 -10.31 0.99 -12.59
CA PHE A 47 -9.42 0.40 -11.58
C PHE A 47 -8.22 1.30 -11.27
N ALA A 48 -7.64 1.98 -12.26
CA ALA A 48 -6.57 2.94 -12.03
C ALA A 48 -7.02 4.12 -11.15
N ILE A 49 -8.23 4.64 -11.37
CA ILE A 49 -8.82 5.70 -10.53
C ILE A 49 -9.05 5.18 -9.10
N LEU A 50 -9.69 4.01 -8.95
CA LEU A 50 -9.95 3.42 -7.64
C LEU A 50 -8.67 3.15 -6.86
N GLU A 51 -7.66 2.57 -7.50
CA GLU A 51 -6.36 2.31 -6.88
C GLU A 51 -5.66 3.61 -6.46
N SER A 52 -5.71 4.65 -7.29
CA SER A 52 -5.17 5.98 -6.95
C SER A 52 -5.89 6.59 -5.75
N CYS A 53 -7.22 6.49 -5.69
CA CYS A 53 -8.01 6.97 -4.55
C CYS A 53 -7.65 6.24 -3.26
N ILE A 54 -7.52 4.90 -3.31
CA ILE A 54 -7.17 4.10 -2.13
C ILE A 54 -5.73 4.42 -1.67
N ALA A 55 -4.77 4.51 -2.59
CA ALA A 55 -3.39 4.85 -2.25
C ALA A 55 -3.28 6.24 -1.60
N PHE A 56 -4.01 7.23 -2.13
CA PHE A 56 -4.06 8.57 -1.54
C PHE A 56 -4.75 8.58 -0.17
N ALA A 57 -5.85 7.84 -0.01
CA ALA A 57 -6.52 7.70 1.28
C ALA A 57 -5.60 7.04 2.32
N ALA A 58 -4.83 6.02 1.94
CA ALA A 58 -3.83 5.39 2.80
C ALA A 58 -2.73 6.38 3.22
N GLN A 59 -2.21 7.16 2.28
CA GLN A 59 -1.22 8.22 2.56
C GLN A 59 -1.77 9.24 3.56
N GLN A 60 -3.00 9.71 3.38
CA GLN A 60 -3.64 10.65 4.30
C GLN A 60 -3.88 10.03 5.68
N LEU A 61 -4.29 8.76 5.74
CA LEU A 61 -4.53 8.05 6.99
C LEU A 61 -3.23 7.89 7.80
N ILE A 62 -2.13 7.54 7.14
CA ILE A 62 -0.81 7.45 7.79
C ILE A 62 -0.38 8.84 8.28
N ALA A 63 -0.52 9.89 7.47
CA ALA A 63 -0.16 11.25 7.88
C ALA A 63 -0.96 11.73 9.12
N ASN A 64 -2.27 11.47 9.14
CA ASN A 64 -3.12 11.79 10.28
C ASN A 64 -2.74 10.99 11.53
N THR A 65 -2.52 9.68 11.37
CA THR A 65 -2.11 8.80 12.47
C THR A 65 -0.77 9.22 13.07
N THR A 66 0.22 9.51 12.22
CA THR A 66 1.53 10.04 12.63
C THR A 66 1.38 11.34 13.41
N ALA A 67 0.50 12.26 12.97
CA ALA A 67 0.25 13.51 13.69
C ALA A 67 -0.43 13.28 15.05
N ASP A 68 -1.38 12.36 15.15
CA ASP A 68 -2.04 12.00 16.41
C ASP A 68 -1.07 11.39 17.42
N ILE A 69 -0.22 10.45 16.97
CA ILE A 69 0.81 9.85 17.83
C ILE A 69 1.84 10.90 18.24
N ALA A 70 2.30 11.75 17.32
CA ALA A 70 3.21 12.84 17.63
C ALA A 70 2.63 13.77 18.72
N ARG A 71 1.32 14.04 18.72
CA ARG A 71 0.67 14.84 19.78
C ARG A 71 0.69 14.14 21.14
N GLN A 72 0.50 12.83 21.19
CA GLN A 72 0.54 12.06 22.43
C GLN A 72 1.95 12.01 23.01
N VAL A 73 2.97 11.79 22.17
CA VAL A 73 4.39 11.85 22.59
C VAL A 73 4.75 13.26 23.03
N ARG A 74 4.35 14.29 22.28
CA ARG A 74 4.62 15.70 22.58
C ARG A 74 4.11 16.15 23.95
N THR A 75 3.00 15.59 24.40
CA THR A 75 2.35 15.93 25.68
C THR A 75 2.77 15.00 26.83
N GLY A 76 3.62 14.01 26.57
CA GLY A 76 4.01 13.00 27.57
C GLY A 76 2.90 12.01 27.94
N GLN A 77 1.81 11.93 27.14
CA GLN A 77 0.74 10.95 27.35
C GLN A 77 1.21 9.51 27.11
N LEU A 78 2.16 9.34 26.18
CA LEU A 78 2.90 8.09 26.00
C LEU A 78 4.19 8.17 26.82
N LYS A 79 4.33 7.27 27.79
CA LYS A 79 5.54 7.17 28.62
C LYS A 79 6.68 6.55 27.81
N LEU A 80 7.93 6.82 28.19
CA LEU A 80 9.11 6.23 27.55
C LEU A 80 9.06 4.69 27.53
N GLU A 81 8.64 4.08 28.63
CA GLU A 81 8.49 2.61 28.76
C GLU A 81 7.54 2.04 27.68
N ASP A 82 6.38 2.70 27.47
CA ASP A 82 5.42 2.30 26.44
C ASP A 82 5.99 2.45 25.02
N VAL A 83 6.89 3.40 24.82
CA VAL A 83 7.47 3.70 23.51
C VAL A 83 8.54 2.66 23.14
N GLU A 84 9.38 2.27 24.10
CA GLU A 84 10.41 1.26 23.94
C GLU A 84 9.83 -0.16 23.72
N ASP A 85 8.67 -0.45 24.33
CA ASP A 85 7.97 -1.74 24.22
C ASP A 85 7.30 -2.01 22.84
N GLY A 86 7.48 -1.12 21.86
CA GLY A 86 6.92 -1.29 20.52
C GLY A 86 5.42 -0.95 20.43
N LYS A 87 4.86 -0.30 21.46
CA LYS A 87 3.44 0.12 21.48
C LYS A 87 3.11 1.17 20.43
N ILE A 88 4.10 1.94 19.97
CA ILE A 88 3.90 2.91 18.89
C ILE A 88 3.49 2.19 17.60
N GLN A 89 4.22 1.13 17.24
CA GLN A 89 3.94 0.34 16.05
C GLN A 89 2.55 -0.28 16.14
N SER A 90 2.14 -0.80 17.30
CA SER A 90 0.79 -1.35 17.49
C SER A 90 -0.29 -0.27 17.38
N LEU A 91 -0.12 0.89 18.02
CA LEU A 91 -1.07 1.99 17.96
C LEU A 91 -1.24 2.56 16.53
N ILE A 92 -0.14 2.65 15.79
CA ILE A 92 -0.19 3.03 14.38
C ILE A 92 -0.94 1.95 13.60
N CYS A 93 -0.58 0.68 13.81
CA CYS A 93 -1.16 -0.44 13.09
C CYS A 93 -2.68 -0.56 13.30
N ASP A 94 -3.15 -0.39 14.54
CA ASP A 94 -4.57 -0.43 14.88
C ASP A 94 -5.37 0.63 14.11
N ARG A 95 -4.81 1.83 13.95
CA ARG A 95 -5.47 2.95 13.23
C ARG A 95 -5.48 2.75 11.72
N ILE A 96 -4.46 2.11 11.15
CA ILE A 96 -4.37 1.87 9.70
C ILE A 96 -4.95 0.52 9.27
N SER A 97 -5.30 -0.36 10.22
CA SER A 97 -5.78 -1.74 10.02
C SER A 97 -6.97 -1.88 9.05
N LEU A 98 -7.76 -0.81 8.86
CA LEU A 98 -8.85 -0.78 7.90
C LEU A 98 -8.35 -0.84 6.43
N LEU A 99 -7.19 -0.26 6.15
CA LEU A 99 -6.63 -0.13 4.81
C LEU A 99 -5.45 -1.07 4.56
N VAL A 100 -4.86 -1.64 5.61
CA VAL A 100 -3.68 -2.50 5.51
C VAL A 100 -3.95 -3.92 6.01
N SER A 101 -3.13 -4.86 5.57
CA SER A 101 -3.14 -6.24 6.05
C SER A 101 -2.90 -6.33 7.55
N ALA A 102 -3.54 -7.31 8.20
CA ALA A 102 -3.41 -7.56 9.63
C ALA A 102 -1.94 -7.68 10.06
N GLY A 103 -1.58 -7.02 11.16
CA GLY A 103 -0.21 -6.97 11.68
C GLY A 103 0.72 -6.00 10.94
N CYS A 104 0.20 -5.20 9.99
CA CYS A 104 0.91 -4.13 9.28
C CYS A 104 2.32 -4.53 8.80
N PRO A 105 2.45 -5.61 8.00
CA PRO A 105 3.74 -6.08 7.54
C PRO A 105 4.44 -5.00 6.70
N GLY A 106 5.67 -4.65 7.09
CA GLY A 106 6.45 -3.62 6.42
C GLY A 106 6.17 -2.19 6.88
N LEU A 107 5.56 -2.01 8.05
CA LEU A 107 5.56 -0.76 8.81
C LEU A 107 6.93 -0.61 9.50
N GLU A 108 7.63 0.49 9.20
CA GLU A 108 8.85 0.90 9.89
C GLU A 108 8.60 2.26 10.55
N VAL A 109 9.10 2.42 11.77
CA VAL A 109 8.94 3.65 12.55
C VAL A 109 10.30 4.09 13.04
N ASP A 110 10.60 5.37 12.86
CA ASP A 110 11.79 6.01 13.41
C ASP A 110 11.35 7.24 14.21
N LEU A 111 11.56 7.19 15.51
CA LEU A 111 11.26 8.27 16.46
C LEU A 111 12.54 8.65 17.18
N ARG A 112 13.08 9.82 16.90
CA ARG A 112 14.34 10.27 17.50
C ARG A 112 14.29 11.69 18.00
N GLN A 113 15.02 11.93 19.08
CA GLN A 113 15.37 13.28 19.51
C GLN A 113 16.54 13.85 18.72
N TYR A 114 16.55 15.17 18.56
CA TYR A 114 17.62 15.91 17.91
C TYR A 114 18.09 17.06 18.80
N SER A 115 19.34 17.49 18.64
CA SER A 115 19.86 18.67 19.35
C SER A 115 19.25 19.98 18.88
N SER A 116 18.81 20.05 17.61
CA SER A 116 18.15 21.21 17.02
C SER A 116 17.23 20.82 15.87
N PHE A 117 16.30 21.70 15.51
CA PHE A 117 15.46 21.53 14.32
C PHE A 117 16.28 21.51 13.02
N GLU A 118 17.43 22.18 12.98
CA GLU A 118 18.33 22.15 11.83
C GLU A 118 18.95 20.75 11.66
N ALA A 119 19.31 20.08 12.76
CA ALA A 119 19.79 18.71 12.73
C ALA A 119 18.69 17.76 12.23
N ALA A 120 17.45 17.92 12.70
CA ALA A 120 16.31 17.16 12.20
C ALA A 120 16.04 17.42 10.70
N ALA A 121 16.18 18.66 10.23
CA ALA A 121 15.96 19.02 8.82
C ALA A 121 17.04 18.48 7.87
N LYS A 122 18.24 18.18 8.37
CA LYS A 122 19.33 17.54 7.59
C LYS A 122 19.10 16.06 7.40
N GLU A 123 18.23 15.45 8.20
CA GLU A 123 17.94 14.03 8.12
C GLU A 123 17.19 13.71 6.82
N LYS A 124 17.74 12.77 6.05
CA LYS A 124 17.16 12.31 4.78
C LYS A 124 16.79 10.84 4.87
N ILE A 125 15.91 10.40 3.96
CA ILE A 125 15.64 8.99 3.76
C ILE A 125 16.90 8.37 3.15
N LYS A 126 17.45 7.36 3.84
CA LYS A 126 18.60 6.59 3.36
C LYS A 126 18.09 5.40 2.56
N TRP A 127 18.81 5.09 1.48
CA TRP A 127 18.49 3.99 0.59
C TRP A 127 19.66 3.03 0.56
N THR A 128 19.36 1.74 0.66
CA THR A 128 20.34 0.67 0.47
C THR A 128 20.88 0.70 -0.97
N PRO A 129 22.05 0.08 -1.26
CA PRO A 129 22.57 -0.05 -2.62
C PRO A 129 21.60 -0.71 -3.61
N ASN A 130 20.65 -1.50 -3.10
CA ASN A 130 19.61 -2.17 -3.87
C ASN A 130 18.39 -1.29 -4.14
N GLY A 131 18.32 -0.07 -3.59
CA GLY A 131 17.18 0.84 -3.73
C GLY A 131 16.03 0.58 -2.75
N ASP A 132 16.22 -0.27 -1.73
CA ASP A 132 15.26 -0.45 -0.62
C ASP A 132 15.54 0.57 0.50
N LEU A 133 14.56 0.80 1.37
CA LEU A 133 14.67 1.65 2.55
C LEU A 133 15.76 1.10 3.49
N ASP A 134 16.71 1.95 3.86
CA ASP A 134 17.71 1.62 4.86
C ASP A 134 17.16 1.94 6.27
N THR A 135 16.90 0.89 7.05
CA THR A 135 16.34 0.97 8.40
C THR A 135 17.41 0.79 9.49
N THR A 136 18.69 0.71 9.13
CA THR A 136 19.78 0.38 10.09
C THR A 136 19.94 1.42 11.20
N ASP A 137 19.63 2.69 10.91
CA ASP A 137 19.71 3.79 11.86
C ASP A 137 18.35 4.15 12.49
N PHE A 138 17.32 3.34 12.28
CA PHE A 138 16.01 3.60 12.84
C PHE A 138 16.01 3.25 14.32
N ASP A 139 15.54 4.17 15.13
CA ASP A 139 15.45 4.00 16.57
C ASP A 139 14.13 4.57 17.06
N VAL A 140 13.69 4.12 18.23
CA VAL A 140 12.47 4.60 18.88
C VAL A 140 12.84 5.13 20.25
N ASN A 141 13.46 6.32 20.25
CA ASN A 141 13.96 7.00 21.43
C ASN A 141 13.47 8.46 21.47
N PRO A 142 12.29 8.70 22.06
CA PRO A 142 11.78 10.05 22.27
C PRO A 142 12.61 10.76 23.35
N GLY A 143 12.94 12.03 23.11
CA GLY A 143 13.59 12.86 24.11
C GLY A 143 12.64 13.28 25.23
N GLY A 144 13.23 13.78 26.31
CA GLY A 144 12.50 14.29 27.47
C GLY A 144 11.72 15.60 27.23
N PRO A 145 11.26 16.27 28.30
CA PRO A 145 10.56 17.55 28.21
C PRO A 145 11.38 18.58 27.42
N LEU A 146 10.72 19.44 26.65
CA LEU A 146 11.34 20.53 25.87
C LEU A 146 12.36 20.10 24.79
N SER A 147 12.56 18.80 24.56
CA SER A 147 13.46 18.32 23.51
C SER A 147 12.82 18.40 22.11
N PRO A 148 13.60 18.71 21.04
CA PRO A 148 13.16 18.55 19.67
C PRO A 148 13.11 17.07 19.29
N ASN A 149 12.00 16.63 18.72
CA ASN A 149 11.77 15.25 18.28
C ASN A 149 11.28 15.21 16.84
N MET A 150 11.57 14.10 16.16
CA MET A 150 11.07 13.80 14.83
C MET A 150 10.55 12.36 14.80
N LEU A 151 9.31 12.19 14.35
CA LEU A 151 8.70 10.92 14.02
C LEU A 151 8.66 10.77 12.51
N ARG A 152 9.15 9.65 12.02
CA ARG A 152 9.08 9.23 10.63
C ARG A 152 8.40 7.86 10.59
N VAL A 153 7.36 7.75 9.79
CA VAL A 153 6.61 6.51 9.61
C VAL A 153 6.69 6.14 8.14
N PHE A 154 7.15 4.92 7.89
CA PHE A 154 7.29 4.35 6.56
C PHE A 154 6.42 3.11 6.45
N TYR A 155 5.63 3.02 5.39
CA TYR A 155 4.81 1.85 5.14
C TYR A 155 4.98 1.36 3.70
N ARG A 156 5.28 0.08 3.54
CA ARG A 156 5.44 -0.55 2.23
C ARG A 156 4.07 -0.93 1.65
N TRP A 157 3.51 -0.08 0.80
CA TRP A 157 2.17 -0.25 0.24
C TRP A 157 2.15 -1.21 -0.97
N PRO A 158 1.34 -2.28 -0.94
CA PRO A 158 1.20 -3.19 -2.07
C PRO A 158 0.38 -2.53 -3.19
N VAL A 159 1.00 -2.30 -4.34
CA VAL A 159 0.31 -1.86 -5.57
C VAL A 159 -0.34 -3.08 -6.19
N VAL A 160 -1.67 -3.06 -6.32
CA VAL A 160 -2.47 -4.22 -6.72
C VAL A 160 -2.38 -4.44 -8.21
N THR A 161 -2.40 -3.39 -9.04
CA THR A 161 -2.31 -3.57 -10.49
C THR A 161 -0.86 -3.63 -10.98
N ASP A 162 -0.52 -4.70 -11.71
CA ASP A 162 0.82 -4.92 -12.27
C ASP A 162 1.24 -3.80 -13.25
N ILE A 163 0.28 -3.18 -13.93
CA ILE A 163 0.53 -2.09 -14.88
C ILE A 163 0.96 -0.82 -14.14
N MET A 164 0.28 -0.46 -13.03
CA MET A 164 0.70 0.68 -12.22
C MET A 164 1.96 0.38 -11.41
N ARG A 165 2.16 -0.87 -10.97
CA ARG A 165 3.36 -1.30 -10.25
C ARG A 165 4.64 -0.94 -11.00
N LYS A 166 4.71 -1.21 -12.30
CA LYS A 166 5.87 -0.86 -13.14
C LYS A 166 6.10 0.65 -13.32
N ARG A 167 5.14 1.50 -12.97
CA ARG A 167 5.16 2.95 -13.20
C ARG A 167 5.24 3.77 -11.91
N VAL A 168 4.82 3.21 -10.78
CA VAL A 168 4.62 3.92 -9.49
C VAL A 168 5.39 3.28 -8.34
N SER A 169 5.87 2.05 -8.49
CA SER A 169 6.66 1.40 -7.44
C SER A 169 8.05 2.02 -7.36
N ASN A 170 8.43 2.40 -6.14
CA ASN A 170 9.73 3.01 -5.83
C ASN A 170 10.62 2.07 -5.01
N LEU A 171 10.15 0.85 -4.73
CA LEU A 171 10.90 -0.18 -4.00
C LEU A 171 11.20 -1.40 -4.91
N PRO A 172 12.30 -2.13 -4.65
CA PRO A 172 12.70 -3.29 -5.46
C PRO A 172 11.69 -4.45 -5.44
N ASP A 173 10.90 -4.54 -4.37
CA ASP A 173 9.84 -5.54 -4.19
C ASP A 173 8.54 -5.20 -4.95
N GLY A 174 8.56 -4.13 -5.75
CA GLY A 174 7.40 -3.66 -6.49
C GLY A 174 6.36 -2.99 -5.61
N LYS A 175 6.69 -2.58 -4.38
CA LYS A 175 5.80 -1.77 -3.55
C LYS A 175 6.07 -0.28 -3.70
N THR A 176 5.14 0.53 -3.25
CA THR A 176 5.32 1.98 -3.14
C THR A 176 5.52 2.33 -1.67
N LEU A 177 6.55 3.11 -1.38
CA LEU A 177 6.80 3.57 -0.01
C LEU A 177 5.87 4.75 0.31
N LEU A 178 4.95 4.54 1.23
CA LEU A 178 4.19 5.63 1.85
C LEU A 178 5.01 6.18 3.01
N PHE A 179 5.09 7.50 3.09
CA PHE A 179 5.94 8.19 4.06
C PHE A 179 5.21 9.37 4.69
N ALA A 180 5.29 9.47 6.02
CA ALA A 180 4.87 10.63 6.76
C ALA A 180 5.91 10.98 7.81
N SER A 181 6.20 12.28 7.97
CA SER A 181 7.07 12.78 9.03
C SER A 181 6.44 13.93 9.78
N ASN A 182 6.66 13.97 11.09
CA ASN A 182 6.28 15.08 11.95
C ASN A 182 7.47 15.45 12.84
N THR A 183 7.81 16.73 12.88
CA THR A 183 8.90 17.26 13.71
C THR A 183 8.33 18.29 14.67
N TRP A 184 8.59 18.15 15.96
CA TRP A 184 8.02 19.00 17.00
C TRP A 184 9.00 19.23 18.15
N ARG A 185 8.63 20.10 19.10
CA ARG A 185 9.27 20.18 20.42
C ARG A 185 8.30 19.72 21.49
N ASN A 186 8.77 18.88 22.40
CA ASN A 186 7.98 18.38 23.51
C ASN A 186 7.49 19.53 24.40
N GLU A 187 6.26 19.40 24.89
CA GLU A 187 5.73 20.28 25.92
C GLU A 187 6.47 20.06 27.24
N PRO A 188 6.45 21.03 28.15
CA PRO A 188 6.86 20.79 29.53
C PRO A 188 5.83 19.84 30.17
N PHE A 189 6.21 18.58 30.34
CA PHE A 189 5.48 17.59 31.13
C PHE A 189 6.26 17.28 32.41
N ASN A 190 5.53 16.95 33.48
CA ASN A 190 6.04 16.71 34.83
C ASN A 190 5.75 15.28 35.24
#